data_AF-A0A0F9BTZ4-F1
#
_entry.id   AF-A0A0F9BTZ4-F1
#
_cell.length_a   1.000
_cell.length_b   1.000
_cell.length_c   1.000
_cell.angle_alpha   90.00
_cell.angle_beta   90.00
_cell.angle_gamma   90.00
#
_symmetry.space_group_name_H-M   'P 1'
#
loop_
_entity.id
_entity.type
_entity.pdbx_description
1 polymer ?
#
loop_
_entity_poly.entity_id
_entity_poly.type
_entity_poly.pdbx_seq_one_letter_code
_entity_poly.pdbx_strand_id
1 'polypeptide(L)'
;MKHDKLSYIILGLHREYFIKMVKLPLRKVLILMGKRIPDITKENTEYNGTHALIDIFEKLSLYTDVKQSMFRGAEKIFLMEMEHDGFYRNYFLLFIEEIIKKILAGEFPARRDENPLRPHWNTITPKGGKYSIISILQDKKGMENLLGDKWIYKG
;
A
#
# COMPACT_ATOMS: atom_id res chain seq x y z
N MET A 1 -20.06 32.07 -29.12
CA MET A 1 -18.83 32.67 -28.57
C MET A 1 -17.75 31.60 -28.54
N LYS A 2 -16.74 31.71 -29.39
CA LYS A 2 -15.61 30.78 -29.50
C LYS A 2 -14.64 31.09 -28.36
N HIS A 3 -14.54 30.22 -27.35
CA HIS A 3 -13.43 30.35 -26.40
C HIS A 3 -12.14 29.95 -27.12
N ASP A 4 -11.24 30.93 -27.18
CA ASP A 4 -10.05 31.00 -28.03
C ASP A 4 -9.01 29.93 -27.74
N LYS A 5 -8.50 29.31 -28.80
CA LYS A 5 -7.29 28.46 -28.80
C LYS A 5 -6.10 29.14 -28.10
N LEU A 6 -6.04 30.47 -28.14
CA LEU A 6 -4.99 31.28 -27.51
C LEU A 6 -4.98 31.13 -25.98
N SER A 7 -6.15 31.16 -25.34
CA SER A 7 -6.28 31.00 -23.89
C SER A 7 -5.80 29.63 -23.43
N TYR A 8 -6.05 28.59 -24.23
CA TYR A 8 -5.59 27.23 -23.95
C TYR A 8 -4.06 27.10 -24.06
N ILE A 9 -3.45 27.77 -25.05
CA ILE A 9 -1.99 27.84 -25.22
C ILE A 9 -1.34 28.62 -24.07
N ILE A 10 -1.91 29.76 -23.67
CA ILE A 10 -1.41 30.58 -22.54
C ILE A 10 -1.50 29.80 -21.23
N LEU A 11 -2.62 29.12 -20.95
CA LEU A 11 -2.76 28.24 -19.78
C LEU A 11 -1.76 27.08 -19.81
N GLY A 12 -1.51 26.49 -20.99
CA GLY A 12 -0.49 25.45 -21.18
C GLY A 12 0.92 25.94 -20.87
N LEU A 13 1.31 27.11 -21.40
CA LEU A 13 2.62 27.72 -21.18
C LEU A 13 2.83 28.14 -19.72
N HIS A 14 1.82 28.74 -19.08
CA HIS A 14 1.86 29.06 -17.65
C HIS A 14 1.98 27.80 -16.77
N ARG A 15 1.28 26.72 -17.13
CA ARG A 15 1.38 25.44 -16.43
C ARG A 15 2.78 24.84 -16.57
N GLU A 16 3.35 24.86 -17.77
CA GLU A 16 4.73 24.38 -17.99
C GLU A 16 5.76 25.22 -17.24
N TYR A 17 5.62 26.55 -17.28
CA TYR A 17 6.49 27.47 -16.55
C TYR A 17 6.43 27.18 -15.04
N PHE A 18 5.22 27.06 -14.47
CA PHE A 18 5.05 26.75 -13.06
C PHE A 18 5.63 25.38 -12.68
N ILE A 19 5.45 24.37 -13.54
CA ILE A 19 6.06 23.04 -13.33
C ILE A 19 7.60 23.15 -13.33
N LYS A 20 8.18 23.83 -14.31
CA LYS A 20 9.64 23.90 -14.49
C LYS A 20 10.32 24.78 -13.44
N MET A 21 9.72 25.90 -13.07
CA MET A 21 10.32 26.89 -12.18
C MET A 21 10.01 26.67 -10.70
N VAL A 22 8.88 26.03 -10.37
CA VAL A 22 8.46 25.83 -8.96
C VAL A 22 8.45 24.36 -8.60
N LYS A 23 7.68 23.52 -9.31
CA LYS A 23 7.50 22.12 -8.91
C LYS A 23 8.78 21.30 -9.04
N LEU A 24 9.55 21.47 -10.12
CA LEU A 24 10.80 20.72 -10.31
C LEU A 24 11.86 21.05 -9.25
N PRO A 25 12.18 22.32 -8.96
CA PRO A 25 13.11 22.68 -7.88
C PRO A 25 12.63 22.20 -6.52
N LEU A 26 11.36 22.42 -6.17
CA LEU A 26 10.80 21.95 -4.90
C LEU A 26 10.91 20.43 -4.77
N ARG A 27 10.58 19.68 -5.83
CA ARG A 27 10.73 18.22 -5.84
C ARG A 27 12.18 17.80 -5.62
N LYS A 28 13.16 18.48 -6.23
CA LYS A 28 14.58 18.21 -6.02
C LYS A 28 14.99 18.45 -4.56
N VAL A 29 14.53 19.55 -3.95
CA VAL A 29 14.79 19.86 -2.54
C VAL A 29 14.18 18.79 -1.63
N LEU A 30 12.92 18.42 -1.86
CA LEU A 30 12.26 17.36 -1.09
C LEU A 30 13.00 16.01 -1.22
N ILE A 31 13.48 15.66 -2.41
CA ILE A 31 14.28 14.45 -2.62
C ILE A 31 15.63 14.54 -1.87
N LEU A 32 16.31 15.68 -1.94
CA LEU A 32 17.59 15.88 -1.26
C LEU A 32 17.44 15.80 0.26
N MET A 33 16.40 16.42 0.81
CA MET A 33 16.09 16.35 2.24
C MET A 33 15.69 14.92 2.64
N GLY A 34 14.82 14.27 1.87
CA GLY A 34 14.40 12.89 2.13
C GLY A 34 15.55 11.88 2.09
N LYS A 35 16.59 12.12 1.27
CA LYS A 35 17.80 11.27 1.23
C LYS A 35 18.71 11.42 2.47
N ARG A 36 18.52 12.47 3.28
CA ARG A 36 19.30 12.67 4.52
C ARG A 36 18.68 11.94 5.72
N ILE A 37 17.42 11.55 5.61
CA ILE A 37 16.73 10.81 6.66
C ILE A 37 17.16 9.34 6.56
N PRO A 38 17.58 8.71 7.66
CA PRO A 38 17.93 7.29 7.65
C PRO A 38 16.74 6.45 7.18
N ASP A 39 17.02 5.30 6.58
CA ASP A 39 15.96 4.35 6.23
C ASP A 39 15.25 3.84 7.49
N ILE A 40 13.96 3.55 7.34
CA ILE A 40 13.13 3.03 8.42
C ILE A 40 13.43 1.55 8.59
N THR A 41 13.75 1.16 9.82
CA THR A 41 14.19 -0.18 10.21
C THR A 41 13.55 -0.54 11.54
N LYS A 42 13.48 -1.82 11.89
CA LYS A 42 12.88 -2.23 13.19
C LYS A 42 13.68 -1.69 14.39
N GLU A 43 14.96 -1.42 14.19
CA GLU A 43 15.86 -0.90 15.21
C GLU A 43 15.65 0.59 15.50
N ASN A 44 15.02 1.34 14.59
CA ASN A 44 14.80 2.79 14.72
C ASN A 44 13.32 3.21 14.69
N THR A 45 12.41 2.26 14.95
CA THR A 45 10.96 2.46 15.07
C THR A 45 10.46 2.03 16.44
N GLU A 46 9.37 2.63 16.92
CA GLU A 46 8.83 2.35 18.26
C GLU A 46 7.69 1.33 18.23
N TYR A 47 6.85 1.35 17.19
CA TYR A 47 5.57 0.64 17.23
C TYR A 47 5.61 -0.74 16.60
N ASN A 48 5.01 -1.72 17.29
CA ASN A 48 4.85 -3.09 16.78
C ASN A 48 4.11 -3.16 15.44
N GLY A 49 3.15 -2.26 15.21
CA GLY A 49 2.44 -2.16 13.93
C GLY A 49 3.38 -1.84 12.77
N THR A 50 4.37 -0.98 13.01
CA THR A 50 5.41 -0.63 12.04
C THR A 50 6.31 -1.83 11.76
N HIS A 51 6.71 -2.58 12.80
CA HIS A 51 7.50 -3.80 12.62
C HIS A 51 6.76 -4.84 11.76
N ALA A 52 5.46 -5.04 12.01
CA ALA A 52 4.64 -5.94 11.21
C ALA A 52 4.52 -5.48 9.75
N LEU A 53 4.42 -4.17 9.50
CA LEU A 53 4.41 -3.63 8.14
C LEU A 53 5.74 -3.84 7.42
N ILE A 54 6.88 -3.65 8.11
CA ILE A 54 8.21 -3.95 7.54
C ILE A 54 8.26 -5.40 7.08
N ASP A 55 7.85 -6.35 7.92
CA ASP A 55 7.79 -7.78 7.56
C ASP A 55 6.89 -8.07 6.36
N ILE A 56 5.76 -7.37 6.25
CA ILE A 56 4.83 -7.52 5.13
C ILE A 56 5.47 -6.96 3.85
N PHE A 57 6.08 -5.78 3.89
CA PHE A 57 6.73 -5.17 2.74
C PHE A 57 7.93 -5.98 2.24
N GLU A 58 8.74 -6.54 3.15
CA GLU A 58 9.81 -7.46 2.81
C GLU A 58 9.28 -8.68 2.05
N LYS A 59 8.23 -9.32 2.55
CA LYS A 59 7.59 -10.46 1.87
C LYS A 59 7.01 -10.07 0.51
N LEU A 60 6.32 -8.94 0.43
CA LEU A 60 5.75 -8.43 -0.82
C LEU A 60 6.82 -8.06 -1.85
N SER A 61 8.00 -7.62 -1.39
CA SER A 61 9.13 -7.29 -2.27
C SER A 61 9.67 -8.51 -3.03
N LEU A 62 9.49 -9.72 -2.49
CA LEU A 62 9.84 -10.97 -3.17
C LEU A 62 8.94 -11.28 -4.37
N TYR A 63 7.74 -10.68 -4.40
CA TYR A 63 6.71 -10.95 -5.41
C TYR A 63 6.57 -9.84 -6.45
N THR A 64 7.41 -8.79 -6.38
CA THR A 64 7.28 -7.61 -7.24
C THR A 64 8.44 -7.48 -8.23
N ASP A 65 8.12 -7.59 -9.52
CA ASP A 65 8.98 -7.16 -10.64
C ASP A 65 8.80 -5.67 -10.97
N VAL A 66 7.90 -4.98 -10.25
CA VAL A 66 7.57 -3.57 -10.48
C VAL A 66 8.79 -2.70 -10.17
N LYS A 67 8.91 -1.54 -10.84
CA LYS A 67 9.89 -0.47 -10.52
C LYS A 67 9.99 -0.28 -9.01
N GLN A 68 11.04 -0.84 -8.41
CA GLN A 68 11.23 -0.90 -6.96
C GLN A 68 11.08 0.47 -6.30
N SER A 69 11.44 1.55 -6.99
CA SER A 69 11.28 2.92 -6.51
C SER A 69 9.86 3.32 -6.13
N MET A 70 8.83 2.85 -6.86
CA MET A 70 7.44 3.18 -6.54
C MET A 70 6.97 2.39 -5.30
N PHE A 71 7.30 1.10 -5.26
CA PHE A 71 6.97 0.22 -4.15
C PHE A 71 7.66 0.68 -2.85
N ARG A 72 8.96 0.97 -2.90
CA ARG A 72 9.74 1.55 -1.80
C ARG A 72 9.21 2.92 -1.36
N GLY A 73 8.70 3.72 -2.30
CA GLY A 73 8.08 5.00 -1.98
C GLY A 73 6.79 4.84 -1.17
N ALA A 74 5.93 3.90 -1.58
CA ALA A 74 4.71 3.58 -0.85
C ALA A 74 5.01 3.00 0.54
N GLU A 75 5.93 2.03 0.62
CA GLU A 75 6.44 1.47 1.88
C GLU A 75 6.84 2.58 2.86
N LYS A 76 7.70 3.51 2.44
CA LYS A 76 8.14 4.62 3.28
C LYS A 76 6.98 5.47 3.78
N ILE A 77 6.01 5.80 2.91
CA ILE A 77 4.83 6.57 3.33
C ILE A 77 4.06 5.83 4.43
N PHE A 78 3.72 4.56 4.23
CA PHE A 78 2.96 3.80 5.22
C PHE A 78 3.69 3.66 6.56
N LEU A 79 5.01 3.39 6.52
CA LEU A 79 5.81 3.29 7.73
C LEU A 79 5.94 4.63 8.45
N MET A 80 6.14 5.73 7.72
CA MET A 80 6.20 7.07 8.30
C MET A 80 4.88 7.47 8.96
N GLU A 81 3.74 7.25 8.30
CA GLU A 81 2.43 7.62 8.86
C GLU A 81 2.10 6.84 10.13
N MET A 82 2.57 5.59 10.25
CA MET A 82 2.40 4.78 11.46
C MET A 82 3.23 5.27 12.66
N GLU A 83 4.41 5.83 12.39
CA GLU A 83 5.35 6.33 13.41
C GLU A 83 5.16 7.83 13.72
N HIS A 84 4.60 8.61 12.80
CA HIS A 84 4.58 10.07 12.91
C HIS A 84 3.52 10.61 13.89
N ASP A 85 2.28 10.09 13.86
CA ASP A 85 1.19 10.59 14.71
C ASP A 85 0.24 9.46 15.13
N GLY A 86 -0.09 9.43 16.43
CA GLY A 86 -1.08 8.49 16.98
C GLY A 86 -2.47 8.63 16.37
N PHE A 87 -2.85 9.83 15.91
CA PHE A 87 -4.11 10.06 15.20
C PHE A 87 -4.14 9.28 13.89
N TYR A 88 -3.17 9.48 13.00
CA TYR A 88 -3.13 8.80 11.70
C TYR A 88 -2.93 7.29 11.85
N ARG A 89 -2.14 6.85 12.84
CA ARG A 89 -2.02 5.43 13.19
C ARG A 89 -3.37 4.80 13.49
N ASN A 90 -4.22 5.43 14.31
CA ASN A 90 -5.55 4.90 14.64
C ASN A 90 -6.47 4.86 13.42
N TYR A 91 -6.44 5.87 12.55
CA TYR A 91 -7.20 5.85 11.29
C TYR A 91 -6.73 4.75 10.35
N PHE A 92 -5.42 4.48 10.30
CA PHE A 92 -4.88 3.40 9.49
C PHE A 92 -5.31 2.02 10.02
N LEU A 93 -5.32 1.83 11.34
CA LEU A 93 -5.84 0.61 11.96
C LEU A 93 -7.34 0.43 11.68
N LEU A 94 -8.14 1.49 11.84
CA LEU A 94 -9.57 1.46 11.51
C LEU A 94 -9.80 1.13 10.03
N PHE A 95 -8.98 1.69 9.13
CA PHE A 95 -9.04 1.37 7.71
C PHE A 95 -8.79 -0.12 7.44
N ILE A 96 -7.81 -0.72 8.12
CA ILE A 96 -7.54 -2.17 8.03
C ILE A 96 -8.74 -2.97 8.56
N GLU A 97 -9.31 -2.58 9.71
CA GLU A 97 -10.48 -3.25 10.28
C GLU A 97 -11.68 -3.24 9.33
N GLU A 98 -11.97 -2.09 8.70
CA GLU A 98 -13.06 -1.97 7.72
C GLU A 98 -12.82 -2.84 6.48
N ILE A 99 -11.57 -2.94 6.00
CA ILE A 99 -11.23 -3.89 4.93
C ILE A 99 -11.52 -5.32 5.36
N ILE A 100 -11.09 -5.72 6.57
CA ILE A 100 -11.31 -7.07 7.09
C ILE A 100 -12.80 -7.36 7.20
N LYS A 101 -13.61 -6.43 7.73
CA LYS A 101 -15.08 -6.59 7.78
C LYS A 101 -15.67 -6.86 6.40
N LYS A 102 -15.25 -6.11 5.39
CA LYS A 102 -15.71 -6.32 4.01
C LYS A 102 -15.24 -7.65 3.41
N ILE A 103 -14.02 -8.10 3.75
CA ILE A 103 -13.52 -9.44 3.38
C ILE A 103 -14.41 -10.52 3.99
N LEU A 104 -14.67 -10.45 5.29
CA LEU A 104 -15.50 -11.42 6.01
C LEU A 104 -16.95 -11.42 5.53
N ALA A 105 -17.48 -10.28 5.10
CA ALA A 105 -18.80 -10.15 4.49
C ALA A 105 -18.90 -10.71 3.07
N GLY A 106 -17.79 -11.17 2.47
CA GLY A 106 -17.77 -11.68 1.10
C GLY A 106 -17.74 -10.59 0.03
N GLU A 107 -17.60 -9.31 0.39
CA GLU A 107 -17.57 -8.19 -0.57
C GLU A 107 -16.25 -8.11 -1.33
N PHE A 108 -15.16 -8.62 -0.74
CA PHE A 108 -13.86 -8.73 -1.40
C PHE A 108 -13.66 -10.14 -1.96
N PRO A 109 -13.57 -10.32 -3.29
CA PRO A 109 -13.37 -11.64 -3.86
C PRO A 109 -11.96 -12.15 -3.57
N ALA A 110 -11.84 -13.44 -3.31
CA ALA A 110 -10.56 -14.13 -3.29
C ALA A 110 -9.83 -13.95 -4.65
N ARG A 111 -8.49 -13.95 -4.60
CA ARG A 111 -7.69 -14.01 -5.84
C ARG A 111 -8.04 -15.30 -6.58
N ARG A 112 -8.03 -15.31 -7.91
CA ARG A 112 -8.28 -16.55 -8.70
C ARG A 112 -7.14 -17.56 -8.49
N ASP A 113 -7.43 -18.86 -8.56
CA ASP A 113 -6.43 -19.95 -8.43
C ASP A 113 -5.24 -19.75 -9.39
N GLU A 114 -5.52 -19.20 -10.57
CA GLU A 114 -4.59 -19.01 -11.69
C GLU A 114 -3.94 -17.61 -11.73
N ASN A 115 -4.10 -16.80 -10.68
CA ASN A 115 -3.58 -15.42 -10.71
C ASN A 115 -2.08 -15.37 -10.31
N PRO A 116 -1.23 -14.64 -11.07
CA PRO A 116 -1.60 -13.73 -12.15
C PRO A 116 -1.87 -14.45 -13.48
N LEU A 117 -3.02 -14.13 -14.09
CA LEU A 117 -3.44 -14.61 -15.42
C LEU A 117 -2.63 -14.03 -16.59
N ARG A 118 -1.48 -13.37 -16.36
CA ARG A 118 -0.75 -12.63 -17.42
C ARG A 118 0.70 -13.08 -17.56
N PRO A 119 1.19 -13.29 -18.79
CA PRO A 119 2.58 -13.65 -19.08
C PRO A 119 3.59 -12.52 -18.81
N HIS A 120 3.17 -11.38 -18.25
CA HIS A 120 4.01 -10.22 -17.94
C HIS A 120 4.43 -10.16 -16.47
N TRP A 121 3.98 -11.12 -15.66
CA TRP A 121 4.31 -11.24 -14.25
C TRP A 121 5.16 -12.50 -14.11
N ASN A 122 6.48 -12.35 -14.17
CA ASN A 122 7.43 -13.46 -14.02
C ASN A 122 7.69 -13.79 -12.55
N THR A 123 6.95 -13.16 -11.64
CA THR A 123 7.13 -13.32 -10.20
C THR A 123 6.43 -14.56 -9.65
N ILE A 124 7.13 -15.23 -8.74
CA ILE A 124 6.54 -16.22 -7.83
C ILE A 124 5.40 -15.50 -7.10
N THR A 125 4.16 -16.00 -7.20
CA THR A 125 3.04 -15.42 -6.47
C THR A 125 2.46 -16.43 -5.48
N PRO A 126 2.05 -16.01 -4.27
CA PRO A 126 1.39 -16.89 -3.32
C PRO A 126 0.10 -17.44 -3.95
N LYS A 127 -0.19 -18.73 -3.72
CA LYS A 127 -1.35 -19.44 -4.31
C LYS A 127 -2.67 -18.66 -4.13
N GLY A 128 -3.46 -18.62 -5.20
CA GLY A 128 -4.79 -18.01 -5.21
C GLY A 128 -5.90 -18.98 -4.81
N GLY A 129 -7.13 -18.56 -5.10
CA GLY A 129 -8.41 -19.24 -4.88
C GLY A 129 -8.52 -19.82 -3.48
N LYS A 130 -8.74 -21.14 -3.38
CA LYS A 130 -9.00 -21.83 -2.10
C LYS A 130 -7.83 -21.78 -1.11
N TYR A 131 -6.64 -21.45 -1.57
CA TYR A 131 -5.45 -21.30 -0.72
C TYR A 131 -5.15 -19.84 -0.37
N SER A 132 -5.92 -18.89 -0.89
CA SER A 132 -5.75 -17.48 -0.56
C SER A 132 -6.26 -17.18 0.85
N ILE A 133 -5.59 -16.26 1.56
CA ILE A 133 -6.02 -15.84 2.89
C ILE A 133 -7.46 -15.29 2.90
N ILE A 134 -7.88 -14.61 1.83
CA ILE A 134 -9.27 -14.12 1.69
C ILE A 134 -10.25 -15.29 1.67
N SER A 135 -9.97 -16.33 0.88
CA SER A 135 -10.83 -17.53 0.84
C SER A 135 -10.84 -18.26 2.18
N ILE A 136 -9.72 -18.28 2.89
CA ILE A 136 -9.62 -18.89 4.24
C ILE A 136 -10.43 -18.07 5.25
N LEU A 137 -10.38 -16.73 5.17
CA LEU A 137 -11.13 -15.84 6.07
C LEU A 137 -12.64 -15.90 5.82
N GLN A 138 -13.06 -16.15 4.59
CA GLN A 138 -14.47 -16.32 4.21
C GLN A 138 -15.02 -17.71 4.54
N ASP A 139 -14.15 -18.72 4.68
CA ASP A 139 -14.52 -20.06 5.13
C ASP A 139 -14.43 -20.15 6.65
N LYS A 140 -15.56 -20.33 7.34
CA LYS A 140 -15.63 -20.48 8.80
C LYS A 140 -14.68 -21.56 9.31
N LYS A 141 -14.60 -22.71 8.63
CA LYS A 141 -13.71 -23.81 9.02
C LYS A 141 -12.23 -23.47 8.74
N GLY A 142 -11.98 -22.68 7.69
CA GLY A 142 -10.67 -22.11 7.38
C GLY A 142 -10.19 -21.16 8.48
N MET A 143 -11.07 -20.28 8.96
CA MET A 143 -10.78 -19.37 10.08
C MET A 143 -10.49 -20.10 11.38
N GLU A 144 -11.30 -21.10 11.74
CA GLU A 144 -11.10 -21.91 12.96
C GLU A 144 -9.73 -22.61 12.94
N ASN A 145 -9.32 -23.14 11.79
CA ASN A 145 -8.00 -23.75 11.63
C ASN A 145 -6.84 -22.73 11.64
N LEU A 146 -7.07 -21.52 11.11
CA LEU A 146 -6.04 -20.47 11.05
C LEU A 146 -5.77 -19.85 12.42
N LEU A 147 -6.83 -19.63 13.21
CA LEU A 147 -6.77 -18.97 14.51
C LEU A 147 -6.55 -19.96 15.67
N GLY A 148 -6.75 -21.26 15.41
CA GLY A 148 -6.79 -22.31 16.44
C GLY A 148 -8.00 -22.17 17.37
N ASP A 149 -8.16 -23.11 18.32
CA ASP A 149 -9.28 -23.18 19.28
C ASP A 149 -9.42 -21.98 20.24
N LYS A 150 -8.64 -20.90 20.06
CA LYS A 150 -8.54 -19.77 21.01
C LYS A 150 -9.54 -18.64 20.78
N TRP A 151 -10.33 -18.67 19.72
CA TRP A 151 -11.35 -17.63 19.45
C TRP A 151 -12.77 -18.20 19.52
N ILE A 152 -13.23 -18.54 20.73
CA ILE A 152 -14.67 -18.56 21.01
C ILE A 152 -15.07 -17.11 21.29
N TYR A 153 -15.57 -16.42 20.26
CA TYR A 153 -16.30 -15.18 20.45
C TYR A 153 -17.61 -15.54 21.18
N LYS A 154 -17.60 -15.45 22.52
CA LYS A 154 -18.84 -15.41 23.29
C LYS A 154 -19.41 -14.02 23.08
N GLY A 155 -20.28 -13.91 22.08
CA GLY A 155 -21.17 -12.76 21.93
C GLY A 155 -22.07 -12.58 23.14
#